data_AF-A0A7Y9UIX9-F1
#
_entry.id   AF-A0A7Y9UIX9-F1
#
_cell.length_a   1.000
_cell.length_b   1.000
_cell.length_c   1.000
_cell.angle_alpha   90.00
_cell.angle_beta   90.00
_cell.angle_gamma   90.00
#
_symmetry.space_group_name_H-M   'P 1'
#
loop_
_entity.id
_entity.type
_entity.pdbx_description
1 polymer ?
#
loop_
_entity_poly.entity_id
_entity_poly.type
_entity_poly.pdbx_seq_one_letter_code
_entity_poly.pdbx_strand_id
1 'polypeptide(L)'
;MPTERFQFTGEGGHQLAAALELPDGEPAAYALFAHCFTCGKDTLAAKRISVALAAKGIAVLRFDFTGLGSSEGDFANSTFSSNVADLVRAADHLRNARKAPSILIGHSLGGAAILAAAGRIPEARAVVTVAAPSDPAHVTGLFREHLDNIRAQGEVEVSLAGRPFRIKREFLEDIAEHELMKDITGLHKALLVMHSPVDDTVSIDNATKIFVAARHPKSFVSLDHADHLLAKPADALYAADVITAWASRYIDSAKPAKAMDLPEAPRQVVVQETRKSKFNQLVTVGPHRLVADEPIAAGGEDAGPGPYDFLLAGLGACTSMTMRLYADRKSLPLDRVTVRLKHSKIYAKDCAECETRDGMLDQIERDIVIDGALDAEQRKKLMEIADKCPVHRTLTSEIRIVTKAVD
;
A
#
# COMPACT_ATOMS: atom_id res chain seq x y z
N MET A 1 -0.96 -0.60 -10.79
CA MET A 1 -0.08 -1.53 -10.05
C MET A 1 0.09 -2.83 -10.82
N PRO A 2 1.25 -2.99 -11.49
CA PRO A 2 1.58 -4.25 -12.13
C PRO A 2 1.86 -5.33 -11.08
N THR A 3 1.33 -6.54 -11.32
CA THR A 3 1.75 -7.75 -10.61
C THR A 3 2.68 -8.52 -11.55
N GLU A 4 3.93 -8.69 -11.16
CA GLU A 4 4.87 -9.58 -11.85
C GLU A 4 4.69 -11.00 -11.31
N ARG A 5 4.50 -11.98 -12.20
CA ARG A 5 4.42 -13.41 -11.81
C ARG A 5 5.64 -14.13 -12.34
N PHE A 6 6.27 -14.92 -11.48
CA PHE A 6 7.47 -15.68 -11.82
C PHE A 6 7.58 -16.92 -10.94
N GLN A 7 8.62 -17.72 -11.18
CA GLN A 7 8.98 -18.85 -10.33
C GLN A 7 10.42 -18.72 -9.85
N PHE A 8 10.71 -19.28 -8.68
CA PHE A 8 12.06 -19.41 -8.15
C PHE A 8 12.25 -20.78 -7.51
N THR A 9 13.49 -21.23 -7.38
CA THR A 9 13.79 -22.53 -6.78
C THR A 9 13.69 -22.47 -5.26
N GLY A 10 12.79 -23.27 -4.69
CA GLY A 10 12.59 -23.47 -3.26
C GLY A 10 13.53 -24.51 -2.67
N GLU A 11 13.24 -24.91 -1.44
CA GLU A 11 13.93 -25.99 -0.76
C GLU A 11 13.64 -27.33 -1.44
N GLY A 12 14.64 -28.22 -1.49
CA GLY A 12 14.52 -29.50 -2.21
C GLY A 12 14.53 -29.39 -3.74
N GLY A 13 14.68 -28.19 -4.31
CA GLY A 13 14.82 -27.97 -5.76
C GLY A 13 13.50 -27.78 -6.52
N HIS A 14 12.37 -27.69 -5.82
CA HIS A 14 11.05 -27.46 -6.42
C HIS A 14 10.88 -26.02 -6.90
N GLN A 15 10.16 -25.81 -8.00
CA GLN A 15 9.84 -24.46 -8.48
C GLN A 15 8.63 -23.88 -7.73
N LEU A 16 8.85 -22.76 -7.06
CA LEU A 16 7.83 -22.05 -6.29
C LEU A 16 7.25 -20.89 -7.07
N ALA A 17 5.92 -20.82 -7.16
CA ALA A 17 5.21 -19.75 -7.85
C ALA A 17 5.11 -18.50 -6.98
N ALA A 18 5.51 -17.36 -7.54
CA ALA A 18 5.54 -16.08 -6.89
C ALA A 18 4.69 -15.02 -7.60
N ALA A 19 4.24 -14.05 -6.83
CA ALA A 19 3.64 -12.81 -7.31
C ALA A 19 4.28 -11.63 -6.57
N LEU A 20 4.83 -10.68 -7.34
CA LEU A 20 5.38 -9.44 -6.82
C LEU A 20 4.45 -8.29 -7.20
N GLU A 21 3.78 -7.74 -6.21
CA GLU A 21 2.97 -6.54 -6.34
C GLU A 21 3.89 -5.32 -6.28
N LEU A 22 3.96 -4.58 -7.39
CA LEU A 22 4.77 -3.38 -7.47
C LEU A 22 3.92 -2.11 -7.31
N PRO A 23 4.42 -1.10 -6.57
CA PRO A 23 3.87 0.24 -6.61
C PRO A 23 4.02 0.84 -8.01
N ASP A 24 3.23 1.86 -8.33
CA ASP A 24 3.50 2.66 -9.51
C ASP A 24 4.66 3.62 -9.16
N GLY A 25 5.87 3.32 -9.64
CA GLY A 25 7.12 4.04 -9.35
C GLY A 25 8.17 3.19 -8.62
N GLU A 26 9.27 3.80 -8.18
CA GLU A 26 10.32 3.10 -7.42
C GLU A 26 9.81 2.72 -6.01
N PRO A 27 9.94 1.44 -5.59
CA PRO A 27 9.48 1.03 -4.27
C PRO A 27 10.29 1.67 -3.14
N ALA A 28 9.60 2.27 -2.16
CA ALA A 28 10.22 2.78 -0.94
C ALA A 28 10.79 1.64 -0.07
N ALA A 29 10.17 0.47 -0.12
CA ALA A 29 10.62 -0.73 0.55
C ALA A 29 10.11 -1.98 -0.18
N TYR A 30 10.73 -3.12 0.13
CA TYR A 30 10.29 -4.44 -0.29
C TYR A 30 9.86 -5.23 0.94
N ALA A 31 8.71 -5.88 0.85
CA ALA A 31 8.16 -6.75 1.87
C ALA A 31 8.08 -8.19 1.35
N LEU A 32 8.41 -9.15 2.21
CA LEU A 32 8.10 -10.56 1.98
C LEU A 32 6.87 -10.93 2.81
N PHE A 33 5.84 -11.47 2.16
CA PHE A 33 4.59 -11.83 2.82
C PHE A 33 4.30 -13.33 2.73
N ALA A 34 4.47 -14.02 3.86
CA ALA A 34 4.03 -15.39 4.08
C ALA A 34 2.53 -15.44 4.43
N HIS A 35 1.71 -16.01 3.57
CA HIS A 35 0.30 -16.27 3.88
C HIS A 35 0.14 -17.59 4.67
N CYS A 36 -1.10 -17.91 5.06
CA CYS A 36 -1.43 -19.18 5.72
C CYS A 36 -1.02 -20.40 4.87
N PHE A 37 -0.49 -21.46 5.48
CA PHE A 37 0.03 -22.66 4.80
C PHE A 37 -1.02 -23.54 4.12
N THR A 38 -2.32 -23.33 4.36
CA THR A 38 -3.39 -24.07 3.64
C THR A 38 -4.07 -23.21 2.59
N CYS A 39 -3.60 -21.98 2.48
CA CYS A 39 -4.09 -20.97 1.59
C CYS A 39 -3.11 -20.83 0.44
N GLY A 40 -3.60 -20.62 -0.78
CA GLY A 40 -2.73 -20.14 -1.85
C GLY A 40 -2.39 -18.66 -1.65
N LYS A 41 -1.39 -18.18 -2.39
CA LYS A 41 -1.00 -16.76 -2.47
C LYS A 41 -2.19 -15.86 -2.76
N ASP A 42 -3.16 -16.35 -3.52
CA ASP A 42 -4.35 -15.63 -3.93
C ASP A 42 -5.47 -15.58 -2.86
N THR A 43 -5.15 -15.85 -1.59
CA THR A 43 -6.07 -15.54 -0.49
C THR A 43 -6.48 -14.08 -0.48
N LEU A 44 -7.76 -13.82 -0.21
CA LEU A 44 -8.30 -12.47 -0.21
C LEU A 44 -7.56 -11.56 0.77
N ALA A 45 -7.22 -12.05 1.97
CA ALA A 45 -6.45 -11.30 2.97
C ALA A 45 -5.08 -10.86 2.42
N ALA A 46 -4.25 -11.84 2.05
CA ALA A 46 -2.88 -11.60 1.60
C ALA A 46 -2.86 -10.73 0.35
N LYS A 47 -3.71 -11.03 -0.64
CA LYS A 47 -3.82 -10.24 -1.86
C LYS A 47 -4.26 -8.80 -1.59
N ARG A 48 -5.29 -8.57 -0.76
CA ARG A 48 -5.79 -7.22 -0.45
C ARG A 48 -4.75 -6.39 0.30
N ILE A 49 -4.11 -6.98 1.31
CA ILE A 49 -3.04 -6.31 2.05
C ILE A 49 -1.87 -5.98 1.11
N SER A 50 -1.41 -6.93 0.28
CA SER A 50 -0.32 -6.68 -0.68
C SER A 50 -0.64 -5.56 -1.67
N VAL A 51 -1.84 -5.56 -2.25
CA VAL A 51 -2.27 -4.49 -3.17
C VAL A 51 -2.35 -3.14 -2.45
N ALA A 52 -2.86 -3.11 -1.21
CA ALA A 52 -2.96 -1.89 -0.42
C ALA A 52 -1.58 -1.34 0.01
N LEU A 53 -0.62 -2.21 0.32
CA LEU A 53 0.77 -1.84 0.60
C LEU A 53 1.49 -1.32 -0.65
N ALA A 54 1.29 -1.98 -1.81
CA ALA A 54 1.81 -1.51 -3.10
C ALA A 54 1.22 -0.14 -3.47
N ALA A 55 -0.06 0.12 -3.16
CA ALA A 55 -0.67 1.43 -3.37
C ALA A 55 0.03 2.56 -2.59
N LYS A 56 0.77 2.20 -1.54
CA LYS A 56 1.48 3.10 -0.63
C LYS A 56 2.99 3.07 -0.81
N GLY A 57 3.48 2.49 -1.91
CA GLY A 57 4.91 2.52 -2.26
C GLY A 57 5.72 1.35 -1.71
N ILE A 58 5.11 0.32 -1.11
CA ILE A 58 5.82 -0.87 -0.62
C ILE A 58 5.59 -2.01 -1.61
N ALA A 59 6.64 -2.47 -2.29
CA ALA A 59 6.56 -3.66 -3.13
C ALA A 59 6.41 -4.90 -2.25
N VAL A 60 5.52 -5.83 -2.60
CA VAL A 60 5.23 -7.00 -1.76
C VAL A 60 5.38 -8.28 -2.57
N LEU A 61 6.31 -9.14 -2.16
CA LEU A 61 6.47 -10.49 -2.68
C LEU A 61 5.59 -11.46 -1.88
N ARG A 62 4.71 -12.16 -2.58
CA ARG A 62 4.01 -13.35 -2.09
C ARG A 62 4.45 -14.55 -2.91
N PHE A 63 4.46 -15.73 -2.30
CA PHE A 63 4.72 -16.98 -3.01
C PHE A 63 3.92 -18.12 -2.41
N ASP A 64 3.61 -19.10 -3.23
CA ASP A 64 3.03 -20.37 -2.79
C ASP A 64 4.16 -21.26 -2.22
N PHE A 65 4.02 -21.78 -1.00
CA PHE A 65 4.96 -22.75 -0.44
C PHE A 65 4.99 -24.05 -1.27
N THR A 66 6.04 -24.86 -1.09
CA THR A 66 6.18 -26.17 -1.75
C THR A 66 4.88 -26.97 -1.65
N GLY A 67 4.35 -27.41 -2.80
CA GLY A 67 3.14 -28.22 -2.90
C GLY A 67 1.81 -27.48 -2.65
N LEU A 68 1.81 -26.15 -2.59
CA LEU A 68 0.60 -25.33 -2.57
C LEU A 68 0.40 -24.58 -3.89
N GLY A 69 -0.87 -24.30 -4.20
CA GLY A 69 -1.23 -23.36 -5.25
C GLY A 69 -0.64 -23.74 -6.61
N SER A 70 0.25 -22.92 -7.14
CA SER A 70 0.95 -23.15 -8.40
C SER A 70 2.42 -23.56 -8.23
N SER A 71 2.86 -23.87 -7.01
CA SER A 71 4.20 -24.39 -6.72
C SER A 71 4.27 -25.90 -6.93
N GLU A 72 5.43 -26.37 -7.36
CA GLU A 72 5.75 -27.78 -7.48
C GLU A 72 5.91 -28.45 -6.11
N GLY A 73 5.95 -29.79 -6.11
CA GLY A 73 6.07 -30.62 -4.92
C GLY A 73 4.72 -31.09 -4.39
N ASP A 74 4.78 -31.81 -3.27
CA ASP A 74 3.61 -32.29 -2.54
C ASP A 74 3.71 -31.77 -1.11
N PHE A 75 2.75 -30.93 -0.71
CA PHE A 75 2.80 -30.30 0.61
C PHE A 75 2.72 -31.35 1.72
N ALA A 76 2.09 -32.51 1.48
CA ALA A 76 2.09 -33.59 2.46
C ALA A 76 3.51 -34.07 2.82
N ASN A 77 4.51 -33.82 1.95
CA ASN A 77 5.92 -34.13 2.22
C ASN A 77 6.72 -32.94 2.77
N SER A 78 6.08 -31.78 2.99
CA SER A 78 6.72 -30.59 3.56
C SER A 78 6.73 -30.63 5.09
N THR A 79 7.69 -29.95 5.69
CA THR A 79 7.82 -29.74 7.13
C THR A 79 7.74 -28.24 7.48
N PHE A 80 7.62 -27.90 8.76
CA PHE A 80 7.69 -26.50 9.17
C PHE A 80 9.07 -25.91 8.83
N SER A 81 10.15 -26.67 9.05
CA SER A 81 11.51 -26.34 8.65
C SER A 81 11.65 -26.06 7.15
N SER A 82 11.09 -26.91 6.28
CA SER A 82 11.18 -26.69 4.83
C SER A 82 10.44 -25.42 4.41
N ASN A 83 9.32 -25.11 5.06
CA ASN A 83 8.58 -23.86 4.79
C ASN A 83 9.37 -22.63 5.25
N VAL A 84 10.05 -22.70 6.40
CA VAL A 84 10.98 -21.66 6.84
C VAL A 84 12.15 -21.51 5.85
N ALA A 85 12.66 -22.61 5.30
CA ALA A 85 13.69 -22.58 4.27
C ALA A 85 13.18 -21.93 2.97
N ASP A 86 11.99 -22.26 2.50
CA ASP A 86 11.34 -21.63 1.34
C ASP A 86 11.19 -20.11 1.52
N LEU A 87 10.86 -19.65 2.73
CA LEU A 87 10.82 -18.21 3.04
C LEU A 87 12.17 -17.54 2.87
N VAL A 88 13.23 -18.19 3.34
CA VAL A 88 14.60 -17.68 3.18
C VAL A 88 14.99 -17.67 1.70
N ARG A 89 14.63 -18.71 0.93
CA ARG A 89 14.84 -18.74 -0.54
C ARG A 89 14.09 -17.63 -1.25
N ALA A 90 12.87 -17.31 -0.84
CA ALA A 90 12.09 -16.20 -1.39
C ALA A 90 12.77 -14.86 -1.08
N ALA A 91 13.27 -14.67 0.14
CA ALA A 91 14.03 -13.48 0.51
C ALA A 91 15.34 -13.35 -0.28
N ASP A 92 16.06 -14.46 -0.47
CA ASP A 92 17.29 -14.52 -1.27
C ASP A 92 17.03 -14.17 -2.74
N HIS A 93 15.96 -14.74 -3.30
CA HIS A 93 15.55 -14.43 -4.68
C HIS A 93 15.24 -12.93 -4.82
N LEU A 94 14.45 -12.36 -3.90
CA LEU A 94 14.09 -10.95 -3.94
C LEU A 94 15.32 -10.04 -3.78
N ARG A 95 16.26 -10.43 -2.90
CA ARG A 95 17.55 -9.76 -2.71
C ARG A 95 18.34 -9.68 -4.02
N ASN A 96 18.42 -10.79 -4.75
CA ASN A 96 19.22 -10.89 -5.97
C ASN A 96 18.54 -10.25 -7.19
N ALA A 97 17.23 -10.42 -7.34
CA ALA A 97 16.48 -9.93 -8.49
C ALA A 97 16.11 -8.44 -8.40
N ARG A 98 15.98 -7.92 -7.17
CA ARG A 98 15.53 -6.55 -6.89
C ARG A 98 16.31 -5.95 -5.71
N LYS A 99 15.74 -6.02 -4.50
CA LYS A 99 16.30 -5.49 -3.24
C LYS A 99 15.82 -6.36 -2.10
N ALA A 100 16.68 -6.60 -1.11
CA ALA A 100 16.33 -7.44 0.03
C ALA A 100 15.08 -6.92 0.77
N PRO A 101 14.21 -7.82 1.27
CA PRO A 101 13.03 -7.40 2.02
C PRO A 101 13.44 -6.74 3.33
N SER A 102 13.02 -5.49 3.52
CA SER A 102 13.20 -4.76 4.79
C SER A 102 12.02 -4.96 5.75
N ILE A 103 10.90 -5.48 5.24
CA ILE A 103 9.68 -5.80 5.98
C ILE A 103 9.35 -7.28 5.79
N LEU A 104 9.08 -7.98 6.88
CA LEU A 104 8.56 -9.34 6.87
C LEU A 104 7.14 -9.33 7.41
N ILE A 105 6.21 -9.94 6.68
CA ILE A 105 4.80 -9.99 7.05
C ILE A 105 4.36 -11.44 7.02
N GLY A 106 3.70 -11.91 8.07
CA GLY A 106 3.16 -13.26 8.11
C GLY A 106 1.74 -13.29 8.66
N HIS A 107 0.86 -14.04 8.00
CA HIS A 107 -0.53 -14.25 8.41
C HIS A 107 -0.75 -15.68 8.88
N SER A 108 -1.49 -15.86 9.98
CA SER A 108 -1.77 -17.18 10.55
C SER A 108 -0.46 -17.96 10.80
N LEU A 109 -0.37 -19.20 10.34
CA LEU A 109 0.84 -20.03 10.44
C LEU A 109 2.05 -19.43 9.69
N GLY A 110 1.82 -18.64 8.63
CA GLY A 110 2.87 -17.86 7.97
C GLY A 110 3.50 -16.81 8.89
N GLY A 111 2.76 -16.32 9.89
CA GLY A 111 3.27 -15.45 10.95
C GLY A 111 4.32 -16.15 11.83
N ALA A 112 4.05 -17.38 12.24
CA ALA A 112 5.01 -18.18 12.99
C ALA A 112 6.25 -18.52 12.14
N ALA A 113 6.05 -18.85 10.87
CA ALA A 113 7.14 -19.14 9.94
C ALA A 113 8.04 -17.92 9.69
N ILE A 114 7.45 -16.72 9.56
CA ILE A 114 8.20 -15.46 9.45
C ILE A 114 8.99 -15.15 10.72
N LEU A 115 8.42 -15.40 11.90
CA LEU A 115 9.13 -15.21 13.17
C LEU A 115 10.34 -16.15 13.27
N ALA A 116 10.21 -17.41 12.86
CA ALA A 116 11.32 -18.37 12.79
C ALA A 116 12.37 -18.00 11.72
N ALA A 117 11.91 -17.51 10.55
CA ALA A 117 12.80 -17.14 9.43
C ALA A 117 13.54 -15.82 9.67
N ALA A 118 12.99 -14.91 10.48
CA ALA A 118 13.46 -13.52 10.58
C ALA A 118 14.94 -13.40 10.92
N GLY A 119 15.46 -14.23 11.83
CA GLY A 119 16.89 -14.23 12.18
C GLY A 119 17.83 -14.55 11.01
N ARG A 120 17.34 -15.26 9.98
CA ARG A 120 18.08 -15.65 8.77
C ARG A 120 17.96 -14.62 7.64
N ILE A 121 17.18 -13.55 7.83
CA ILE A 121 16.98 -12.46 6.87
C ILE A 121 17.51 -11.17 7.52
N PRO A 122 18.83 -10.90 7.48
CA PRO A 122 19.45 -9.83 8.24
C PRO A 122 18.97 -8.43 7.85
N GLU A 123 18.56 -8.23 6.59
CA GLU A 123 18.10 -6.93 6.07
C GLU A 123 16.73 -6.51 6.58
N ALA A 124 15.93 -7.46 7.06
CA ALA A 124 14.62 -7.17 7.64
C ALA A 124 14.79 -6.33 8.91
N ARG A 125 14.13 -5.18 8.97
CA ARG A 125 14.14 -4.26 10.13
C ARG A 125 12.80 -4.26 10.86
N ALA A 126 11.73 -4.61 10.14
CA ALA A 126 10.36 -4.65 10.61
C ALA A 126 9.75 -6.04 10.37
N VAL A 127 9.10 -6.59 11.39
CA VAL A 127 8.38 -7.86 11.33
C VAL A 127 6.94 -7.60 11.76
N VAL A 128 5.99 -8.12 11.00
CA VAL A 128 4.55 -7.99 11.25
C VAL A 128 3.94 -9.38 11.29
N THR A 129 3.18 -9.66 12.34
CA THR A 129 2.32 -10.84 12.41
C THR A 129 0.85 -10.44 12.41
N VAL A 130 0.04 -11.16 11.65
CA VAL A 130 -1.41 -10.99 11.58
C VAL A 130 -2.06 -12.32 11.95
N ALA A 131 -2.82 -12.36 13.04
CA ALA A 131 -3.51 -13.57 13.49
C ALA A 131 -2.57 -14.79 13.73
N ALA A 132 -1.33 -14.56 14.17
CA ALA A 132 -0.31 -15.61 14.25
C ALA A 132 -0.37 -16.44 15.54
N PRO A 133 -0.17 -17.77 15.48
CA PRO A 133 0.03 -18.58 16.68
C PRO A 133 1.41 -18.31 17.30
N SER A 134 1.50 -18.32 18.64
CA SER A 134 2.76 -18.10 19.37
C SER A 134 3.65 -19.33 19.44
N ASP A 135 3.04 -20.48 19.17
CA ASP A 135 3.66 -21.78 19.18
C ASP A 135 3.16 -22.50 17.92
N PRO A 136 4.04 -22.90 17.00
CA PRO A 136 3.66 -23.70 15.85
C PRO A 136 2.93 -24.99 16.28
N ALA A 137 3.27 -25.57 17.43
CA ALA A 137 2.56 -26.72 18.00
C ALA A 137 1.14 -26.37 18.47
N HIS A 138 0.76 -25.10 18.62
CA HIS A 138 -0.64 -24.72 18.86
C HIS A 138 -1.55 -25.10 17.68
N VAL A 139 -0.99 -25.24 16.48
CA VAL A 139 -1.67 -25.79 15.31
C VAL A 139 -2.01 -27.26 15.51
N THR A 140 -1.23 -28.01 16.29
CA THR A 140 -1.64 -29.37 16.73
C THR A 140 -2.91 -29.34 17.58
N GLY A 141 -3.14 -28.23 18.29
CA GLY A 141 -4.37 -27.92 19.01
C GLY A 141 -5.61 -27.89 18.11
N LEU A 142 -5.48 -27.32 16.91
CA LEU A 142 -6.52 -27.31 15.87
C LEU A 142 -6.85 -28.72 15.37
N PHE A 143 -5.94 -29.68 15.56
CA PHE A 143 -6.07 -31.05 15.10
C PHE A 143 -6.14 -32.06 16.25
N ARG A 144 -6.48 -31.60 17.48
CA ARG A 144 -6.50 -32.45 18.69
C ARG A 144 -7.27 -33.75 18.51
N GLU A 145 -8.39 -33.71 17.80
CA GLU A 145 -9.24 -34.88 17.55
C GLU A 145 -8.61 -35.89 16.57
N HIS A 146 -7.59 -35.48 15.82
CA HIS A 146 -6.91 -36.31 14.83
C HIS A 146 -5.49 -36.70 15.23
N LEU A 147 -4.96 -36.19 16.35
CA LEU A 147 -3.58 -36.46 16.79
C LEU A 147 -3.29 -37.94 17.02
N ASP A 148 -4.23 -38.65 17.64
CA ASP A 148 -4.07 -40.09 17.88
C ASP A 148 -4.09 -40.88 16.56
N ASN A 149 -4.88 -40.43 15.59
CA ASN A 149 -4.91 -41.03 14.24
C ASN A 149 -3.61 -40.76 13.47
N ILE A 150 -3.07 -39.53 13.53
CA ILE A 150 -1.78 -39.21 12.89
C ILE A 150 -0.65 -40.04 13.50
N ARG A 151 -0.62 -40.20 14.82
CA ARG A 151 0.38 -41.02 15.51
C ARG A 151 0.29 -42.50 15.13
N ALA A 152 -0.93 -43.01 14.96
CA ALA A 152 -1.17 -44.42 14.64
C ALA A 152 -0.99 -44.76 13.15
N GLN A 153 -1.42 -43.87 12.24
CA GLN A 153 -1.49 -44.12 10.80
C GLN A 153 -0.36 -43.43 10.00
N GLY A 154 0.40 -42.55 10.64
CA GLY A 154 1.50 -41.79 10.03
C GLY A 154 1.05 -40.51 9.32
N GLU A 155 -0.22 -40.40 8.93
CA GLU A 155 -0.79 -39.22 8.28
C GLU A 155 -2.31 -39.15 8.45
N VAL A 156 -2.90 -37.95 8.34
CA VAL A 156 -4.35 -37.75 8.36
C VAL A 156 -4.77 -36.63 7.43
N GLU A 157 -6.00 -36.69 6.92
CA GLU A 157 -6.64 -35.57 6.24
C GLU A 157 -7.42 -34.71 7.25
N VAL A 158 -7.14 -33.42 7.29
CA VAL A 158 -7.79 -32.39 8.11
C VAL A 158 -8.42 -31.32 7.23
N SER A 159 -9.35 -30.53 7.76
CA SER A 159 -9.87 -29.35 7.07
C SER A 159 -9.38 -28.08 7.75
N LEU A 160 -8.74 -27.17 7.01
CA LEU A 160 -8.43 -25.81 7.48
C LEU A 160 -9.03 -24.78 6.52
N ALA A 161 -9.81 -23.84 7.05
CA ALA A 161 -10.52 -22.84 6.25
C ALA A 161 -11.38 -23.45 5.11
N GLY A 162 -11.97 -24.62 5.35
CA GLY A 162 -12.86 -25.31 4.42
C GLY A 162 -12.17 -26.11 3.31
N ARG A 163 -10.85 -26.32 3.36
CA ARG A 163 -10.11 -27.12 2.38
C ARG A 163 -9.51 -28.38 3.02
N PRO A 164 -9.70 -29.57 2.42
CA PRO A 164 -9.07 -30.81 2.90
C PRO A 164 -7.56 -30.74 2.66
N PHE A 165 -6.81 -31.26 3.62
CA PHE A 165 -5.37 -31.11 3.67
C PHE A 165 -4.72 -32.28 4.43
N ARG A 166 -3.64 -32.87 3.91
CA ARG A 166 -3.01 -34.07 4.48
C ARG A 166 -1.76 -33.72 5.29
N ILE A 167 -1.79 -33.99 6.60
CA ILE A 167 -0.66 -33.77 7.51
C ILE A 167 0.00 -35.10 7.82
N LYS A 168 1.33 -35.15 7.71
CA LYS A 168 2.13 -36.29 8.15
C LYS A 168 2.69 -36.10 9.55
N ARG A 169 3.02 -37.22 10.20
CA ARG A 169 3.63 -37.23 11.53
C ARG A 169 4.93 -36.44 11.57
N GLU A 170 5.75 -36.50 10.52
CA GLU A 170 7.03 -35.79 10.43
C GLU A 170 6.86 -34.27 10.54
N PHE A 171 5.76 -33.71 10.01
CA PHE A 171 5.42 -32.30 10.18
C PHE A 171 5.14 -31.96 11.65
N LEU A 172 4.44 -32.84 12.38
CA LEU A 172 4.14 -32.63 13.81
C LEU A 172 5.36 -32.81 14.72
N GLU A 173 6.30 -33.65 14.34
CA GLU A 173 7.56 -33.83 15.08
C GLU A 173 8.46 -32.61 14.87
N ASP A 174 8.66 -32.20 13.62
CA ASP A 174 9.45 -31.02 13.24
C ASP A 174 8.90 -29.71 13.84
N ILE A 175 7.57 -29.54 13.87
CA ILE A 175 6.93 -28.35 14.44
C ILE A 175 7.11 -28.28 15.97
N ALA A 176 7.19 -29.43 16.65
CA ALA A 176 7.37 -29.52 18.10
C ALA A 176 8.82 -29.26 18.52
N GLU A 177 9.79 -29.49 17.63
CA GLU A 177 11.21 -29.19 17.87
C GLU A 177 11.54 -27.69 17.74
N HIS A 178 10.65 -26.88 17.16
CA HIS A 178 10.88 -25.45 16.97
C HIS A 178 10.61 -24.63 18.23
N GLU A 179 11.66 -24.10 18.84
CA GLU A 179 11.59 -23.17 19.97
C GLU A 179 11.22 -21.74 19.53
N LEU A 180 10.04 -21.52 18.93
CA LEU A 180 9.65 -20.21 18.37
C LEU A 180 9.78 -19.07 19.40
N MET A 181 9.50 -19.35 20.67
CA MET A 181 9.62 -18.37 21.76
C MET A 181 11.05 -17.84 21.95
N LYS A 182 12.06 -18.67 21.66
CA LYS A 182 13.47 -18.28 21.69
C LYS A 182 13.81 -17.38 20.50
N ASP A 183 13.29 -17.70 19.32
CA ASP A 183 13.45 -16.85 18.13
C ASP A 183 12.81 -15.48 18.34
N ILE A 184 11.61 -15.42 18.94
CA ILE A 184 10.94 -14.17 19.30
C ILE A 184 11.76 -13.36 20.32
N THR A 185 12.33 -14.02 21.33
CA THR A 185 13.15 -13.36 22.36
C THR A 185 14.45 -12.79 21.77
N GLY A 186 15.06 -13.51 20.81
CA GLY A 186 16.27 -13.14 20.09
C GLY A 186 16.03 -12.36 18.79
N LEU A 187 14.82 -11.87 18.53
CA LEU A 187 14.43 -11.33 17.22
C LEU A 187 15.26 -10.13 16.77
N HIS A 188 15.62 -9.24 17.71
CA HIS A 188 16.40 -8.00 17.47
C HIS A 188 15.91 -7.12 16.29
N LYS A 189 14.61 -7.19 15.97
CA LYS A 189 13.92 -6.40 14.93
C LYS A 189 12.67 -5.77 15.52
N ALA A 190 12.17 -4.70 14.90
CA ALA A 190 10.90 -4.12 15.31
C ALA A 190 9.75 -5.10 15.03
N LEU A 191 8.86 -5.30 16.01
CA LEU A 191 7.74 -6.23 15.88
C LEU A 191 6.39 -5.51 16.01
N LEU A 192 5.49 -5.74 15.06
CA LEU A 192 4.08 -5.37 15.14
C LEU A 192 3.23 -6.65 15.16
N VAL A 193 2.48 -6.84 16.25
CA VAL A 193 1.51 -7.93 16.38
C VAL A 193 0.11 -7.37 16.13
N MET A 194 -0.60 -7.90 15.15
CA MET A 194 -1.97 -7.52 14.82
C MET A 194 -2.89 -8.73 14.99
N HIS A 195 -3.93 -8.60 15.81
CA HIS A 195 -4.76 -9.77 16.13
C HIS A 195 -6.16 -9.34 16.58
N SER A 196 -7.17 -10.14 16.21
CA SER A 196 -8.56 -9.90 16.60
C SER A 196 -8.86 -10.54 17.97
N PRO A 197 -9.48 -9.81 18.93
CA PRO A 197 -9.92 -10.39 20.20
C PRO A 197 -11.03 -11.44 20.03
N VAL A 198 -11.72 -11.48 18.88
CA VAL A 198 -12.79 -12.43 18.58
C VAL A 198 -12.37 -13.49 17.54
N ASP A 199 -11.06 -13.66 17.30
CA ASP A 199 -10.54 -14.73 16.44
C ASP A 199 -10.86 -16.11 17.04
N ASP A 200 -11.68 -16.88 16.32
CA ASP A 200 -12.17 -18.20 16.71
C ASP A 200 -11.24 -19.35 16.30
N THR A 201 -10.21 -19.05 15.49
CA THR A 201 -9.25 -20.02 14.97
C THR A 201 -7.97 -19.97 15.78
N VAL A 202 -7.39 -18.78 15.97
CA VAL A 202 -6.20 -18.58 16.78
C VAL A 202 -6.52 -17.55 17.87
N SER A 203 -6.71 -18.02 19.10
CA SER A 203 -7.01 -17.16 20.25
C SER A 203 -6.01 -16.00 20.37
N ILE A 204 -6.52 -14.84 20.77
CA ILE A 204 -5.77 -13.62 21.11
C ILE A 204 -4.66 -13.84 22.15
N ASP A 205 -4.74 -14.90 22.95
CA ASP A 205 -3.68 -15.30 23.88
C ASP A 205 -2.35 -15.55 23.17
N ASN A 206 -2.37 -15.98 21.90
CA ASN A 206 -1.17 -16.16 21.09
C ASN A 206 -0.48 -14.83 20.81
N ALA A 207 -1.24 -13.80 20.41
CA ALA A 207 -0.68 -12.45 20.26
C ALA A 207 -0.07 -11.94 21.56
N THR A 208 -0.73 -12.20 22.70
CA THR A 208 -0.22 -11.85 24.03
C THR A 208 1.12 -12.53 24.31
N LYS A 209 1.24 -13.84 24.07
CA LYS A 209 2.49 -14.58 24.26
C LYS A 209 3.62 -14.08 23.36
N ILE A 210 3.34 -13.85 22.07
CA ILE A 210 4.31 -13.27 21.12
C ILE A 210 4.78 -11.90 21.63
N PHE A 211 3.84 -11.03 21.99
CA PHE A 211 4.14 -9.68 22.43
C PHE A 211 4.95 -9.67 23.74
N VAL A 212 4.59 -10.52 24.71
CA VAL A 212 5.31 -10.61 26.00
C VAL A 212 6.74 -11.11 25.80
N ALA A 213 6.94 -12.13 24.98
CA ALA A 213 8.26 -12.72 24.72
C ALA A 213 9.20 -11.79 23.95
N ALA A 214 8.66 -10.99 23.02
CA ALA A 214 9.46 -10.08 22.22
C ALA A 214 10.11 -8.98 23.09
N ARG A 215 11.28 -8.48 22.66
CA ARG A 215 11.90 -7.28 23.24
C ARG A 215 11.47 -6.03 22.47
N HIS A 216 11.68 -4.84 23.05
CA HIS A 216 11.41 -3.60 22.32
C HIS A 216 12.39 -3.39 21.14
N PRO A 217 11.96 -2.70 20.06
CA PRO A 217 10.63 -2.09 19.88
C PRO A 217 9.56 -3.10 19.43
N LYS A 218 8.44 -3.15 20.18
CA LYS A 218 7.30 -4.02 19.93
C LYS A 218 5.99 -3.26 20.07
N SER A 219 5.01 -3.59 19.24
CA SER A 219 3.69 -2.95 19.19
C SER A 219 2.59 -4.01 19.05
N PHE A 220 1.42 -3.72 19.60
CA PHE A 220 0.22 -4.54 19.44
C PHE A 220 -0.92 -3.67 18.92
N VAL A 221 -1.67 -4.18 17.94
CA VAL A 221 -2.86 -3.54 17.38
C VAL A 221 -4.01 -4.55 17.34
N SER A 222 -5.13 -4.20 17.96
CA SER A 222 -6.36 -4.97 17.87
C SER A 222 -6.98 -4.83 16.48
N LEU A 223 -7.46 -5.94 15.92
CA LEU A 223 -8.28 -5.96 14.69
C LEU A 223 -9.79 -5.93 14.98
N ASP A 224 -10.17 -5.62 16.22
CA ASP A 224 -11.54 -5.45 16.68
C ASP A 224 -12.45 -6.66 16.38
N HIS A 225 -13.33 -6.55 15.38
CA HIS A 225 -14.28 -7.61 15.00
C HIS A 225 -13.90 -8.36 13.73
N ALA A 226 -12.65 -8.22 13.26
CA ALA A 226 -12.17 -8.97 12.09
C ALA A 226 -12.16 -10.48 12.37
N ASP A 227 -12.54 -11.28 11.38
CA ASP A 227 -12.36 -12.72 11.41
C ASP A 227 -10.88 -13.11 11.16
N HIS A 228 -10.56 -14.39 11.38
CA HIS A 228 -9.21 -14.92 11.22
C HIS A 228 -8.60 -14.64 9.83
N LEU A 229 -9.44 -14.61 8.78
CA LEU A 229 -9.02 -14.48 7.38
C LEU A 229 -9.14 -13.05 6.84
N LEU A 230 -9.49 -12.06 7.68
CA LEU A 230 -9.78 -10.69 7.28
C LEU A 230 -10.69 -10.65 6.04
N ALA A 231 -11.78 -11.40 6.06
CA ALA A 231 -12.63 -11.60 4.89
C ALA A 231 -13.27 -10.30 4.39
N LYS A 232 -13.45 -9.30 5.26
CA LYS A 232 -13.95 -7.97 4.89
C LYS A 232 -12.83 -7.11 4.30
N PRO A 233 -13.06 -6.42 3.17
CA PRO A 233 -12.06 -5.53 2.57
C PRO A 233 -11.55 -4.43 3.51
N ALA A 234 -12.43 -3.88 4.36
CA ALA A 234 -12.08 -2.81 5.29
C ALA A 234 -11.01 -3.24 6.32
N ASP A 235 -11.07 -4.47 6.82
CA ASP A 235 -10.12 -4.98 7.82
C ASP A 235 -8.73 -5.17 7.20
N ALA A 236 -8.67 -5.69 5.98
CA ALA A 236 -7.43 -5.82 5.22
C ALA A 236 -6.80 -4.46 4.86
N LEU A 237 -7.63 -3.47 4.51
CA LEU A 237 -7.19 -2.09 4.25
C LEU A 237 -6.65 -1.43 5.51
N TYR A 238 -7.36 -1.56 6.63
CA TYR A 238 -6.92 -1.05 7.93
C TYR A 238 -5.57 -1.67 8.33
N ALA A 239 -5.41 -2.99 8.19
CA ALA A 239 -4.15 -3.66 8.48
C ALA A 239 -3.01 -3.08 7.62
N ALA A 240 -3.22 -2.91 6.30
CA ALA A 240 -2.22 -2.33 5.42
C ALA A 240 -1.90 -0.86 5.74
N ASP A 241 -2.88 -0.04 6.10
CA ASP A 241 -2.70 1.36 6.53
C ASP A 241 -1.79 1.44 7.76
N VAL A 242 -2.11 0.65 8.78
CA VAL A 242 -1.33 0.58 10.03
C VAL A 242 0.07 0.08 9.77
N ILE A 243 0.23 -1.02 9.02
CA ILE A 243 1.54 -1.58 8.67
C ILE A 243 2.40 -0.55 7.96
N THR A 244 1.85 0.16 6.97
CA THR A 244 2.58 1.19 6.23
C THR A 244 3.07 2.30 7.16
N ALA A 245 2.15 2.87 7.95
CA ALA A 245 2.47 3.98 8.84
C ALA A 245 3.49 3.56 9.90
N TRP A 246 3.30 2.39 10.53
CA TRP A 246 4.20 1.88 11.56
C TRP A 246 5.58 1.52 11.00
N ALA A 247 5.64 0.81 9.86
CA ALA A 247 6.90 0.37 9.26
C ALA A 247 7.77 1.54 8.78
N SER A 248 7.16 2.69 8.43
CA SER A 248 7.87 3.91 8.03
C SER A 248 8.91 4.40 9.04
N ARG A 249 8.78 4.02 10.32
CA ARG A 249 9.73 4.36 11.38
C ARG A 249 11.03 3.56 11.31
N TYR A 250 10.99 2.37 10.71
CA TYR A 250 12.06 1.37 10.76
C TYR A 250 12.68 1.06 9.39
N ILE A 251 11.91 1.23 8.33
CA ILE A 251 12.46 1.22 6.98
C ILE A 251 13.06 2.58 6.71
N ASP A 252 14.13 2.62 5.93
CA ASP A 252 14.52 3.86 5.28
C ASP A 252 13.44 4.15 4.25
N SER A 253 12.30 4.68 4.71
CA SER A 253 11.32 5.31 3.83
C SER A 253 12.17 6.20 2.96
N ALA A 254 12.13 6.01 1.63
CA ALA A 254 12.87 6.83 0.70
C ALA A 254 12.81 8.25 1.25
N LYS A 255 13.93 8.73 1.81
CA LYS A 255 14.00 10.09 2.37
C LYS A 255 13.35 10.92 1.28
N PRO A 256 12.33 11.77 1.55
CA PRO A 256 11.69 12.55 0.49
C PRO A 256 12.82 13.10 -0.36
N ALA A 257 12.95 12.58 -1.59
CA ALA A 257 14.23 12.46 -2.30
C ALA A 257 15.03 13.72 -2.01
N LYS A 258 16.05 13.61 -1.15
CA LYS A 258 16.69 14.75 -0.46
C LYS A 258 16.95 15.81 -1.51
N ALA A 259 16.06 16.82 -1.63
CA ALA A 259 15.80 17.58 -2.84
C ALA A 259 17.00 17.50 -3.77
N MET A 260 17.05 16.42 -4.57
CA MET A 260 18.18 16.27 -5.46
C MET A 260 18.01 17.45 -6.38
N ASP A 261 19.10 18.19 -6.58
CA ASP A 261 19.27 19.11 -7.71
C ASP A 261 19.14 18.30 -9.00
N LEU A 262 17.94 17.76 -9.23
CA LEU A 262 17.51 17.27 -10.51
C LEU A 262 17.33 18.53 -11.33
N PRO A 263 17.92 18.60 -12.54
CA PRO A 263 17.66 19.70 -13.44
C PRO A 263 16.14 19.88 -13.58
N GLU A 264 15.70 21.14 -13.68
CA GLU A 264 14.33 21.68 -13.82
C GLU A 264 13.50 21.07 -14.98
N ALA A 265 13.52 19.76 -15.17
CA ALA A 265 12.62 19.09 -16.09
C ALA A 265 11.21 19.07 -15.47
N PRO A 266 10.17 19.50 -16.22
CA PRO A 266 8.81 19.41 -15.74
C PRO A 266 8.46 17.96 -15.39
N ARG A 267 7.81 17.76 -14.24
CA ARG A 267 7.38 16.43 -13.80
C ARG A 267 6.39 15.85 -14.81
N GLN A 268 6.57 14.58 -15.15
CA GLN A 268 5.58 13.84 -15.92
C GLN A 268 4.31 13.63 -15.07
N VAL A 269 3.15 13.87 -15.67
CA VAL A 269 1.84 13.53 -15.10
C VAL A 269 1.35 12.26 -15.77
N VAL A 270 1.05 11.22 -14.98
CA VAL A 270 0.51 9.95 -15.47
C VAL A 270 -0.90 9.79 -14.93
N VAL A 271 -1.86 9.54 -15.82
CA VAL A 271 -3.27 9.30 -15.47
C VAL A 271 -3.66 7.91 -15.97
N GLN A 272 -4.22 7.09 -15.09
CA GLN A 272 -4.60 5.73 -15.42
C GLN A 272 -5.94 5.35 -14.78
N GLU A 273 -6.80 4.68 -15.54
CA GLU A 273 -8.04 4.11 -15.03
C GLU A 273 -7.76 3.07 -13.94
N THR A 274 -8.47 3.16 -12.82
CA THR A 274 -8.32 2.20 -11.71
C THR A 274 -9.20 0.96 -11.89
N ARG A 275 -10.19 1.03 -12.78
CA ARG A 275 -11.25 0.03 -12.99
C ARG A 275 -12.12 -0.24 -11.76
N LYS A 276 -12.08 0.63 -10.75
CA LYS A 276 -12.97 0.55 -9.57
C LYS A 276 -14.38 1.02 -9.91
N SER A 277 -14.49 2.09 -10.70
CA SER A 277 -15.74 2.63 -11.22
C SER A 277 -15.53 3.07 -12.68
N LYS A 278 -16.61 3.56 -13.31
CA LYS A 278 -16.60 3.98 -14.72
C LYS A 278 -15.59 5.09 -15.02
N PHE A 279 -15.43 6.06 -14.13
CA PHE A 279 -14.60 7.24 -14.36
C PHE A 279 -13.45 7.38 -13.37
N ASN A 280 -13.29 6.45 -12.42
CA ASN A 280 -12.22 6.52 -11.43
C ASN A 280 -10.82 6.42 -12.04
N GLN A 281 -10.03 7.48 -11.88
CA GLN A 281 -8.63 7.57 -12.32
C GLN A 281 -7.69 7.71 -11.12
N LEU A 282 -6.50 7.15 -11.27
CA LEU A 282 -5.34 7.47 -10.45
C LEU A 282 -4.45 8.46 -11.21
N VAL A 283 -4.21 9.62 -10.61
CA VAL A 283 -3.32 10.68 -11.12
C VAL A 283 -2.03 10.65 -10.31
N THR A 284 -0.89 10.46 -10.99
CA THR A 284 0.44 10.44 -10.38
C THR A 284 1.27 11.61 -10.89
N VAL A 285 1.78 12.44 -9.96
CA VAL A 285 2.61 13.62 -10.24
C VAL A 285 3.87 13.56 -9.39
N GLY A 286 4.95 12.99 -9.93
CA GLY A 286 6.14 12.67 -9.13
C GLY A 286 5.77 11.78 -7.92
N PRO A 287 6.06 12.19 -6.67
CA PRO A 287 5.71 11.40 -5.48
C PRO A 287 4.23 11.53 -5.06
N HIS A 288 3.44 12.41 -5.69
CA HIS A 288 2.07 12.69 -5.30
C HIS A 288 1.09 11.77 -6.04
N ARG A 289 0.11 11.24 -5.31
CA ARG A 289 -0.96 10.37 -5.83
C ARG A 289 -2.30 11.01 -5.49
N LEU A 290 -3.14 11.21 -6.50
CA LEU A 290 -4.45 11.84 -6.42
C LEU A 290 -5.47 10.94 -7.11
N VAL A 291 -6.73 11.02 -6.71
CA VAL A 291 -7.84 10.35 -7.38
C VAL A 291 -8.62 11.39 -8.17
N ALA A 292 -8.99 11.08 -9.41
CA ALA A 292 -9.96 11.85 -10.18
C ALA A 292 -11.20 11.00 -10.40
N ASP A 293 -12.37 11.61 -10.32
CA ASP A 293 -13.63 10.96 -10.66
C ASP A 293 -14.66 12.00 -11.08
N GLU A 294 -15.76 11.56 -11.66
CA GLU A 294 -16.88 12.43 -11.97
C GLU A 294 -17.95 12.39 -10.86
N PRO A 295 -18.76 13.45 -10.70
CA PRO A 295 -19.90 13.42 -9.79
C PRO A 295 -20.90 12.30 -10.13
N ILE A 296 -21.69 11.88 -9.14
CA ILE A 296 -22.73 10.86 -9.31
C ILE A 296 -23.69 11.21 -10.46
N ALA A 297 -24.06 12.48 -10.59
CA ALA A 297 -24.95 12.96 -11.64
C ALA A 297 -24.38 12.78 -13.07
N ALA A 298 -23.06 12.73 -13.21
CA ALA A 298 -22.36 12.47 -14.47
C ALA A 298 -21.99 10.98 -14.65
N GLY A 299 -22.35 10.12 -13.69
CA GLY A 299 -22.14 8.68 -13.74
C GLY A 299 -20.80 8.21 -13.15
N GLY A 300 -20.12 9.05 -12.38
CA GLY A 300 -18.99 8.64 -11.53
C GLY A 300 -19.45 8.31 -10.10
N GLU A 301 -18.49 8.14 -9.19
CA GLU A 301 -18.75 7.86 -7.77
C GLU A 301 -18.41 9.03 -6.85
N ASP A 302 -18.02 10.19 -7.42
CA ASP A 302 -17.55 11.35 -6.66
C ASP A 302 -16.37 11.01 -5.72
N ALA A 303 -15.54 10.04 -6.12
CA ALA A 303 -14.41 9.54 -5.32
C ALA A 303 -13.19 10.49 -5.30
N GLY A 304 -13.22 11.54 -6.12
CA GLY A 304 -12.19 12.57 -6.24
C GLY A 304 -12.67 13.72 -7.13
N PRO A 305 -11.88 14.82 -7.25
CA PRO A 305 -12.26 15.97 -8.07
C PRO A 305 -12.42 15.59 -9.55
N GLY A 306 -13.32 16.30 -10.24
CA GLY A 306 -13.46 16.19 -11.68
C GLY A 306 -12.30 16.84 -12.45
N PRO A 307 -12.18 16.59 -13.77
CA PRO A 307 -11.12 17.19 -14.58
C PRO A 307 -11.08 18.71 -14.54
N TYR A 308 -12.25 19.37 -14.57
CA TYR A 308 -12.32 20.83 -14.44
C TYR A 308 -11.92 21.31 -13.04
N ASP A 309 -12.21 20.55 -11.98
CA ASP A 309 -11.78 20.89 -10.63
C ASP A 309 -10.25 20.87 -10.50
N PHE A 310 -9.57 19.94 -11.18
CA PHE A 310 -8.09 19.95 -11.25
C PHE A 310 -7.55 21.19 -11.96
N LEU A 311 -8.21 21.61 -13.05
CA LEU A 311 -7.84 22.83 -13.76
C LEU A 311 -8.02 24.08 -12.87
N LEU A 312 -9.16 24.18 -12.19
CA LEU A 312 -9.45 25.27 -11.26
C LEU A 312 -8.49 25.25 -10.06
N ALA A 313 -8.20 24.08 -9.49
CA ALA A 313 -7.24 23.94 -8.41
C ALA A 313 -5.84 24.43 -8.82
N GLY A 314 -5.39 24.08 -10.03
CA GLY A 314 -4.13 24.56 -10.59
C GLY A 314 -4.09 26.08 -10.74
N LEU A 315 -5.15 26.68 -11.30
CA LEU A 315 -5.26 28.13 -11.46
C LEU A 315 -5.30 28.86 -10.10
N GLY A 316 -6.10 28.36 -9.16
CA GLY A 316 -6.25 28.95 -7.83
C GLY A 316 -4.96 28.89 -7.01
N ALA A 317 -4.29 27.74 -7.01
CA ALA A 317 -3.00 27.57 -6.35
C ALA A 317 -1.96 28.52 -6.95
N CYS A 318 -1.82 28.56 -8.28
CA CYS A 318 -0.87 29.43 -8.97
C CYS A 318 -1.11 30.92 -8.70
N THR A 319 -2.39 31.33 -8.68
CA THR A 319 -2.81 32.70 -8.34
C THR A 319 -2.38 33.07 -6.92
N SER A 320 -2.75 32.26 -5.92
CA SER A 320 -2.41 32.49 -4.52
C SER A 320 -0.89 32.54 -4.29
N MET A 321 -0.15 31.60 -4.87
CA MET A 321 1.32 31.56 -4.78
C MET A 321 1.97 32.81 -5.39
N THR A 322 1.48 33.28 -6.54
CA THR A 322 2.03 34.46 -7.22
C THR A 322 1.78 35.74 -6.41
N MET A 323 0.59 35.90 -5.81
CA MET A 323 0.28 37.02 -4.93
C MET A 323 1.16 37.01 -3.67
N ARG A 324 1.35 35.83 -3.04
CA ARG A 324 2.25 35.65 -1.89
C ARG A 324 3.68 36.03 -2.25
N LEU A 325 4.21 35.50 -3.36
CA LEU A 325 5.56 35.80 -3.84
C LEU A 325 5.78 37.31 -4.02
N TYR A 326 4.79 38.02 -4.58
CA TYR A 326 4.88 39.46 -4.75
C TYR A 326 4.84 40.21 -3.41
N ALA A 327 3.93 39.84 -2.52
CA ALA A 327 3.82 40.43 -1.19
C ALA A 327 5.12 40.29 -0.41
N ASP A 328 5.72 39.10 -0.40
CA ASP A 328 6.98 38.85 0.30
C ASP A 328 8.12 39.68 -0.30
N ARG A 329 8.22 39.75 -1.64
CA ARG A 329 9.23 40.55 -2.35
C ARG A 329 9.12 42.05 -2.08
N LYS A 330 7.90 42.53 -1.82
CA LYS A 330 7.61 43.94 -1.52
C LYS A 330 7.43 44.19 -0.02
N SER A 331 7.65 43.17 0.81
CA SER A 331 7.46 43.21 2.26
C SER A 331 6.08 43.76 2.67
N LEU A 332 5.03 43.38 1.95
CA LEU A 332 3.66 43.79 2.24
C LEU A 332 3.10 42.95 3.40
N PRO A 333 2.30 43.54 4.32
CA PRO A 333 1.68 42.83 5.44
C PRO A 333 0.45 42.00 5.00
N LEU A 334 0.68 41.05 4.10
CA LEU A 334 -0.34 40.11 3.61
C LEU A 334 -0.39 38.88 4.54
N ASP A 335 -1.53 38.63 5.18
CA ASP A 335 -1.69 37.47 6.07
C ASP A 335 -2.14 36.23 5.29
N ARG A 336 -3.19 36.35 4.47
CA ARG A 336 -3.76 35.21 3.75
C ARG A 336 -4.43 35.62 2.44
N VAL A 337 -4.33 34.73 1.44
CA VAL A 337 -5.09 34.82 0.19
C VAL A 337 -5.99 33.59 0.08
N THR A 338 -7.29 33.82 -0.12
CA THR A 338 -8.25 32.76 -0.44
C THR A 338 -8.78 32.99 -1.85
N VAL A 339 -8.66 31.98 -2.71
CA VAL A 339 -9.15 32.02 -4.09
C VAL A 339 -10.29 31.02 -4.22
N ARG A 340 -11.49 31.50 -4.59
CA ARG A 340 -12.65 30.67 -4.90
C ARG A 340 -12.86 30.70 -6.41
N LEU A 341 -13.04 29.53 -6.99
CA LEU A 341 -13.15 29.37 -8.43
C LEU A 341 -14.38 28.54 -8.76
N LYS A 342 -15.03 28.89 -9.86
CA LYS A 342 -16.15 28.14 -10.42
C LYS A 342 -16.03 28.11 -11.94
N HIS A 343 -16.35 26.97 -12.54
CA HIS A 343 -16.45 26.81 -13.99
C HIS A 343 -17.92 26.68 -14.40
N SER A 344 -18.26 27.31 -15.52
CA SER A 344 -19.58 27.22 -16.15
C SER A 344 -19.48 27.41 -17.66
N LYS A 345 -20.50 27.00 -18.40
CA LYS A 345 -20.65 27.33 -19.82
C LYS A 345 -21.68 28.43 -20.00
N ILE A 346 -21.33 29.49 -20.74
CA ILE A 346 -22.20 30.62 -21.08
C ILE A 346 -22.36 30.75 -22.59
N TYR A 347 -23.37 31.48 -23.08
CA TYR A 347 -23.43 31.81 -24.50
C TYR A 347 -22.46 32.93 -24.84
N ALA A 348 -21.80 32.84 -26.00
CA ALA A 348 -20.82 33.84 -26.45
C ALA A 348 -21.39 35.26 -26.54
N LYS A 349 -22.67 35.39 -26.93
CA LYS A 349 -23.41 36.65 -26.96
C LYS A 349 -23.59 37.32 -25.59
N ASP A 350 -23.51 36.54 -24.50
CA ASP A 350 -23.68 37.04 -23.13
C ASP A 350 -22.34 37.54 -22.54
N CYS A 351 -21.22 37.34 -23.27
CA CYS A 351 -19.90 37.89 -22.91
C CYS A 351 -19.55 39.09 -23.81
N ALA A 352 -19.81 40.31 -23.31
CA ALA A 352 -19.58 41.54 -24.08
C ALA A 352 -18.11 41.74 -24.50
N GLU A 353 -17.18 41.29 -23.65
CA GLU A 353 -15.73 41.47 -23.78
C GLU A 353 -15.02 40.32 -24.52
N CYS A 354 -15.73 39.25 -24.89
CA CYS A 354 -15.14 38.10 -25.59
C CYS A 354 -14.99 38.35 -27.10
N GLU A 355 -13.90 37.82 -27.68
CA GLU A 355 -13.65 37.87 -29.13
C GLU A 355 -14.59 36.95 -29.91
N THR A 356 -14.87 35.77 -29.37
CA THR A 356 -15.83 34.82 -29.94
C THR A 356 -17.25 35.32 -29.71
N ARG A 357 -18.04 35.46 -30.78
CA ARG A 357 -19.39 36.03 -30.74
C ARG A 357 -20.53 35.01 -30.91
N ASP A 358 -20.21 33.80 -31.35
CA ASP A 358 -21.18 32.72 -31.57
C ASP A 358 -20.77 31.43 -30.83
N GLY A 359 -21.75 30.67 -30.33
CA GLY A 359 -21.55 29.39 -29.63
C GLY A 359 -21.58 29.48 -28.09
N MET A 360 -21.09 28.43 -27.43
CA MET A 360 -20.91 28.38 -25.97
C MET A 360 -19.45 28.64 -25.62
N LEU A 361 -19.22 29.42 -24.57
CA LEU A 361 -17.90 29.72 -24.01
C LEU A 361 -17.75 29.09 -22.64
N ASP A 362 -16.56 28.57 -22.37
CA ASP A 362 -16.16 28.20 -21.01
C ASP A 362 -15.80 29.48 -20.23
N GLN A 363 -16.46 29.67 -19.09
CA GLN A 363 -16.23 30.78 -18.17
C GLN A 363 -15.67 30.24 -16.86
N ILE A 364 -14.61 30.88 -16.38
CA ILE A 364 -14.08 30.66 -15.04
C ILE A 364 -14.27 31.93 -14.23
N GLU A 365 -15.09 31.85 -13.18
CA GLU A 365 -15.29 32.94 -12.22
C GLU A 365 -14.29 32.77 -11.08
N ARG A 366 -13.62 33.86 -10.68
CA ARG A 366 -12.59 33.86 -9.64
C ARG A 366 -12.81 34.97 -8.62
N ASP A 367 -13.18 34.59 -7.40
CA ASP A 367 -13.27 35.50 -6.26
C ASP A 367 -12.02 35.40 -5.39
N ILE A 368 -11.40 36.54 -5.09
CA ILE A 368 -10.18 36.59 -4.28
C ILE A 368 -10.43 37.40 -3.01
N VAL A 369 -10.20 36.75 -1.86
CA VAL A 369 -10.21 37.41 -0.54
C VAL A 369 -8.77 37.60 -0.09
N ILE A 370 -8.44 38.84 0.29
CA ILE A 370 -7.11 39.27 0.73
C ILE A 370 -7.20 39.73 2.19
N ASP A 371 -6.63 38.93 3.10
CA ASP A 371 -6.54 39.25 4.53
C ASP A 371 -5.16 39.84 4.84
N GLY A 372 -5.10 40.91 5.63
CA GLY A 372 -3.87 41.60 6.01
C GLY A 372 -4.04 43.10 6.22
N ALA A 373 -3.09 43.73 6.93
CA ALA A 373 -3.04 45.16 7.22
C ALA A 373 -2.57 45.98 6.00
N LEU A 374 -3.23 45.78 4.87
CA LEU A 374 -2.88 46.34 3.56
C LEU A 374 -3.70 47.60 3.28
N ASP A 375 -3.03 48.64 2.77
CA ASP A 375 -3.70 49.83 2.25
C ASP A 375 -4.41 49.56 0.90
N ALA A 376 -5.18 50.54 0.43
CA ALA A 376 -5.95 50.41 -0.81
C ALA A 376 -5.08 50.23 -2.05
N GLU A 377 -3.90 50.86 -2.10
CA GLU A 377 -2.98 50.77 -3.24
C GLU A 377 -2.32 49.39 -3.30
N GLN A 378 -1.89 48.87 -2.15
CA GLN A 378 -1.35 47.52 -2.00
C GLN A 378 -2.38 46.45 -2.38
N ARG A 379 -3.64 46.60 -1.94
CA ARG A 379 -4.74 45.69 -2.32
C ARG A 379 -4.99 45.71 -3.82
N LYS A 380 -5.09 46.89 -4.42
CA LYS A 380 -5.23 47.05 -5.88
C LYS A 380 -4.08 46.37 -6.61
N LYS A 381 -2.85 46.57 -6.14
CA LYS A 381 -1.67 45.97 -6.76
C LYS A 381 -1.66 44.45 -6.67
N LEU A 382 -2.05 43.88 -5.54
CA LEU A 382 -2.17 42.42 -5.38
C LEU A 382 -3.22 41.83 -6.33
N MET A 383 -4.34 42.53 -6.55
CA MET A 383 -5.34 42.10 -7.55
C MET A 383 -4.76 42.11 -8.97
N GLU A 384 -4.00 43.13 -9.37
CA GLU A 384 -3.31 43.14 -10.67
C GLU A 384 -2.28 42.01 -10.81
N ILE A 385 -1.69 41.55 -9.70
CA ILE A 385 -0.73 40.44 -9.69
C ILE A 385 -1.44 39.08 -9.83
N ALA A 386 -2.69 38.97 -9.38
CA ALA A 386 -3.48 37.74 -9.50
C ALA A 386 -3.65 37.28 -10.95
N ASP A 387 -3.68 38.21 -11.91
CA ASP A 387 -3.78 37.94 -13.36
C ASP A 387 -2.42 37.63 -14.02
N LYS A 388 -1.33 37.67 -13.27
CA LYS A 388 0.03 37.46 -13.81
C LYS A 388 0.60 36.09 -13.46
N CYS A 389 -0.20 35.21 -12.85
CA CYS A 389 0.26 33.88 -12.51
C CYS A 389 0.49 33.05 -13.79
N PRO A 390 1.54 32.20 -13.85
CA PRO A 390 1.86 31.40 -15.04
C PRO A 390 0.68 30.61 -15.61
N VAL A 391 -0.14 29.97 -14.76
CA VAL A 391 -1.29 29.19 -15.22
C VAL A 391 -2.36 30.07 -15.87
N HIS A 392 -2.64 31.26 -15.32
CA HIS A 392 -3.55 32.22 -15.95
C HIS A 392 -3.04 32.60 -17.34
N ARG A 393 -1.75 32.93 -17.46
CA ARG A 393 -1.14 33.28 -18.76
C ARG A 393 -1.24 32.14 -19.77
N THR A 394 -1.05 30.89 -19.33
CA THR A 394 -1.23 29.72 -20.19
C THR A 394 -2.67 29.63 -20.70
N LEU A 395 -3.66 29.75 -19.81
CA LEU A 395 -5.09 29.67 -20.16
C LEU A 395 -5.56 30.78 -21.11
N THR A 396 -4.91 31.94 -21.09
CA THR A 396 -5.23 33.09 -21.96
C THR A 396 -4.30 33.19 -23.18
N SER A 397 -3.46 32.18 -23.43
CA SER A 397 -2.53 32.14 -24.57
C SER A 397 -2.85 31.01 -25.52
N GLU A 398 -2.23 31.02 -26.71
CA GLU A 398 -2.33 29.89 -27.64
C GLU A 398 -1.63 28.65 -27.05
N ILE A 399 -2.38 27.55 -26.90
CA ILE A 399 -1.88 26.27 -26.38
C ILE A 399 -1.89 25.24 -27.51
N ARG A 400 -0.73 24.62 -27.77
CA ARG A 400 -0.61 23.49 -28.70
C ARG A 400 -0.55 22.16 -27.96
N ILE A 401 -1.57 21.32 -28.13
CA ILE A 401 -1.61 19.94 -27.62
C ILE A 401 -1.16 18.99 -28.74
N VAL A 402 -0.16 18.16 -28.46
CA VAL A 402 0.39 17.19 -29.43
C VAL A 402 0.07 15.77 -28.95
N THR A 403 -0.71 15.03 -29.74
CA THR A 403 -1.11 13.66 -29.43
C THR A 403 -0.29 12.66 -30.23
N LYS A 404 0.18 11.59 -29.58
CA LYS A 404 0.88 10.47 -30.22
C LYS A 404 0.41 9.15 -29.59
N ALA A 405 0.20 8.13 -30.42
CA ALA A 405 0.07 6.76 -29.93
C ALA A 405 1.47 6.23 -29.60
N VAL A 406 1.58 5.46 -28.51
CA VAL A 406 2.81 4.78 -28.09
C VAL A 406 2.41 3.34 -27.79
N ASP A 407 3.11 2.40 -28.42
CA ASP A 407 2.85 0.96 -28.34
C ASP A 407 3.45 0.31 -27.07
#